data_AF-A0A8K0CCA9-F1
#
_entry.id   AF-A0A8K0CCA9-F1
#
_cell.length_a   1.000
_cell.length_b   1.000
_cell.length_c   1.000
_cell.angle_alpha   90.00
_cell.angle_beta   90.00
_cell.angle_gamma   90.00
#
_symmetry.space_group_name_H-M   'P 1'
#
loop_
_entity.id
_entity.type
_entity.pdbx_description
1 polymer ?
#
loop_
_entity_poly.entity_id
_entity_poly.type
_entity_poly.pdbx_seq_one_letter_code
_entity_poly.pdbx_strand_id
1 'polypeptide(L)'
;MYARRVQKVRYNLYHNGTEGFTRIELFLILKNLSYYFGDENFEFLQQYEVNYFWSNYTFNYTSLLSGNPGYLISKPILMGNIIFVNKTNKNVNVTYQKIQRNSLDISDIFLIIPISKKGLCSLTNRSNIPIEFGYNMIAKCKIQKILEFENENLTATDLCRNLQNVIFDYWPLLKSNLSSINRVVGNFGNANESVLTDWTTILSNKTPNQILNETVGNFTDNNTTLWCNNMITNLKIDIFHARVDFKNLRNQEKIFGITYNFGNGKKLKFHLNKHKIYFEVLIKEEIMFFDITSERIQKFIDPPSFTIRLPYDFFYPFVKVGNKGTWLSTPGAVVEAGMSTNNHYDRRGLESPENNGNNVTERI
;
A
#
# COMPACT_ATOMS: atom_id res chain seq x y z
N MET A 1 9.77 -31.26 -11.76
CA MET A 1 11.11 -30.59 -11.82
C MET A 1 10.87 -29.10 -11.94
N TYR A 2 11.55 -28.24 -11.18
CA TYR A 2 11.34 -26.79 -11.24
C TYR A 2 12.31 -26.14 -12.23
N ALA A 3 11.77 -25.41 -13.22
CA ALA A 3 12.55 -24.65 -14.19
C ALA A 3 12.17 -23.17 -14.13
N ARG A 4 13.17 -22.28 -14.12
CA ARG A 4 12.97 -20.83 -14.31
C ARG A 4 13.04 -20.52 -15.80
N ARG A 5 11.96 -19.99 -16.38
CA ARG A 5 11.90 -19.50 -17.77
C ARG A 5 11.60 -18.01 -17.78
N VAL A 6 12.06 -17.29 -18.80
CA VAL A 6 11.79 -15.86 -19.00
C VAL A 6 10.37 -15.71 -19.54
N GLN A 7 9.44 -15.22 -18.72
CA GLN A 7 8.05 -14.98 -19.11
C GLN A 7 7.88 -13.66 -19.86
N LYS A 8 8.63 -12.61 -19.49
CA LYS A 8 8.53 -11.31 -20.16
C LYS A 8 9.90 -10.68 -20.38
N VAL A 9 10.07 -10.10 -21.56
CA VAL A 9 11.24 -9.31 -21.95
C VAL A 9 10.77 -7.88 -22.21
N ARG A 10 11.31 -6.90 -21.47
CA ARG A 10 11.02 -5.48 -21.68
C ARG A 10 12.31 -4.73 -22.02
N TYR A 11 12.35 -4.14 -23.21
CA TYR A 11 13.42 -3.25 -23.67
C TYR A 11 13.00 -1.80 -23.46
N ASN A 12 13.87 -1.00 -22.83
CA ASN A 12 13.72 0.45 -22.76
C ASN A 12 14.85 1.09 -23.57
N LEU A 13 14.49 1.67 -24.72
CA LEU A 13 15.40 2.26 -25.70
C LEU A 13 15.39 3.79 -25.54
N TYR A 14 16.47 4.35 -25.01
CA TYR A 14 16.66 5.78 -24.90
C TYR A 14 17.39 6.29 -26.12
N HIS A 15 16.90 7.35 -26.76
CA HIS A 15 17.50 7.94 -27.95
C HIS A 15 17.59 9.46 -27.88
N ASN A 16 18.64 10.00 -28.50
CA ASN A 16 18.81 11.41 -28.78
C ASN A 16 18.70 11.57 -30.31
N GLY A 17 17.81 12.43 -30.79
CA GLY A 17 17.49 12.52 -32.23
C GLY A 17 18.68 12.77 -33.16
N THR A 18 19.78 13.30 -32.61
CA THR A 18 21.04 13.58 -33.32
C THR A 18 22.06 12.43 -33.27
N GLU A 19 22.06 11.62 -32.19
CA GLU A 19 23.11 10.63 -31.89
C GLU A 19 22.59 9.17 -31.96
N GLY A 20 21.29 8.98 -32.18
CA GLY A 20 20.65 7.65 -32.15
C GLY A 20 20.40 7.15 -30.72
N PHE A 21 20.50 5.84 -30.50
CA PHE A 21 20.26 5.24 -29.18
C PHE A 21 21.41 5.54 -28.21
N THR A 22 21.11 6.27 -27.13
CA THR A 22 22.09 6.65 -26.10
C THR A 22 22.18 5.66 -24.94
N ARG A 23 21.11 4.89 -24.69
CA ARG A 23 21.08 3.84 -23.67
C ARG A 23 20.01 2.79 -23.98
N ILE A 24 20.30 1.54 -23.67
CA ILE A 24 19.34 0.43 -23.74
C ILE A 24 19.32 -0.26 -22.38
N GLU A 25 18.13 -0.43 -21.79
CA GLU A 25 17.93 -1.21 -20.57
C GLU A 25 17.06 -2.44 -20.89
N LEU A 26 17.43 -3.60 -20.34
CA LEU A 26 16.75 -4.88 -20.56
C LEU A 26 16.24 -5.43 -19.23
N PHE A 27 14.94 -5.69 -19.15
CA PHE A 27 14.29 -6.29 -18.00
C PHE A 27 13.76 -7.68 -18.37
N LEU A 28 14.13 -8.70 -17.59
CA LEU A 28 13.68 -10.08 -17.75
C LEU A 28 12.84 -10.46 -16.54
N ILE A 29 11.54 -10.72 -16.75
CA ILE A 29 10.66 -11.25 -15.71
C ILE A 29 10.67 -12.77 -15.83
N LEU A 30 11.04 -13.45 -14.75
CA LEU A 30 11.13 -14.91 -14.69
C LEU A 30 9.86 -15.51 -14.07
N LYS A 31 9.38 -16.62 -14.63
CA LYS A 31 8.32 -17.46 -14.05
C LYS A 31 8.91 -18.81 -13.67
N ASN A 32 8.62 -19.27 -12.46
CA ASN A 32 8.86 -20.65 -12.06
C ASN A 32 7.80 -21.53 -12.72
N LEU A 33 8.22 -22.59 -13.40
CA LEU A 33 7.33 -23.58 -14.00
C LEU A 33 7.42 -24.88 -13.21
N SER A 34 6.26 -25.36 -12.76
CA SER A 34 6.04 -26.70 -12.24
C SER A 34 5.46 -27.55 -13.37
N TYR A 35 6.30 -28.36 -14.01
CA TYR A 35 5.85 -29.34 -15.00
C TYR A 35 5.55 -30.67 -14.30
N TYR A 36 4.33 -31.19 -14.52
CA TYR A 36 3.95 -32.56 -14.21
C TYR A 36 4.24 -33.44 -15.44
N PHE A 37 4.98 -34.52 -15.26
CA PHE A 37 5.27 -35.46 -16.34
C PHE A 37 3.98 -36.14 -16.82
N GLY A 38 3.71 -36.04 -18.13
CA GLY A 38 2.54 -36.66 -18.78
C GLY A 38 1.58 -35.69 -19.45
N ASP A 39 1.77 -34.38 -19.28
CA ASP A 39 0.96 -33.36 -19.95
C ASP A 39 1.62 -32.94 -21.28
N GLU A 40 1.04 -33.34 -22.41
CA GLU A 40 1.64 -33.16 -23.75
C GLU A 40 1.45 -31.74 -24.32
N ASN A 41 0.57 -30.91 -23.72
CA ASN A 41 0.19 -29.59 -24.23
C ASN A 41 0.62 -28.44 -23.31
N PHE A 42 1.89 -28.43 -22.89
CA PHE A 42 2.42 -27.33 -22.08
C PHE A 42 2.79 -26.09 -22.93
N GLU A 43 1.87 -25.13 -23.05
CA GLU A 43 2.12 -23.84 -23.69
C GLU A 43 2.77 -22.82 -22.73
N PHE A 44 3.86 -22.19 -23.17
CA PHE A 44 4.54 -21.12 -22.44
C PHE A 44 4.52 -19.81 -23.23
N LEU A 45 3.58 -18.93 -22.88
CA LEU A 45 3.48 -17.60 -23.48
C LEU A 45 4.58 -16.67 -22.96
N GLN A 46 5.43 -16.21 -23.88
CA GLN A 46 6.47 -15.21 -23.62
C GLN A 46 6.03 -13.84 -24.16
N GLN A 47 5.97 -12.82 -23.30
CA GLN A 47 5.60 -11.46 -23.68
C GLN A 47 6.84 -10.62 -24.00
N TYR A 48 6.75 -9.81 -25.05
CA TYR A 48 7.76 -8.83 -25.41
C TYR A 48 7.17 -7.41 -25.32
N GLU A 49 7.96 -6.48 -24.79
CA GLU A 49 7.61 -5.06 -24.67
C GLU A 49 8.82 -4.22 -25.09
N VAL A 50 8.62 -3.20 -25.94
CA VAL A 50 9.68 -2.30 -26.38
C VAL A 50 9.18 -0.87 -26.21
N ASN A 51 9.86 -0.11 -25.34
CA ASN A 51 9.54 1.27 -25.01
C ASN A 51 10.62 2.20 -25.56
N TYR A 52 10.22 3.32 -26.16
CA TYR A 52 11.12 4.32 -26.72
C TYR A 52 11.05 5.63 -25.90
N PHE A 53 12.20 6.20 -25.56
CA PHE A 53 12.31 7.38 -24.70
C PHE A 53 13.29 8.41 -25.29
N TRP A 54 12.85 9.67 -25.40
CA TRP A 54 13.74 10.78 -25.74
C TRP A 54 14.67 11.14 -24.58
N SER A 55 15.96 11.35 -24.87
CA SER A 55 17.00 11.72 -23.90
C SER A 55 16.73 13.01 -23.11
N ASN A 56 15.99 13.95 -23.72
CA ASN A 56 15.74 15.30 -23.22
C ASN A 56 14.26 15.60 -22.91
N TYR A 57 13.40 14.58 -22.73
CA TYR A 57 12.01 14.85 -22.39
C TYR A 57 11.85 15.35 -20.95
N THR A 58 11.15 16.48 -20.77
CA THR A 58 10.43 16.76 -19.53
C THR A 58 9.37 15.67 -19.38
N PHE A 59 9.57 14.76 -18.43
CA PHE A 59 8.70 13.59 -18.26
C PHE A 59 7.22 14.01 -18.14
N ASN A 60 6.44 13.76 -19.20
CA ASN A 60 4.99 13.89 -19.13
C ASN A 60 4.43 12.62 -18.47
N TYR A 61 4.48 12.62 -17.14
CA TYR A 61 4.04 11.50 -16.30
C TYR A 61 2.54 11.15 -16.45
N THR A 62 1.76 11.95 -17.19
CA THR A 62 0.34 11.68 -17.50
C THR A 62 0.14 10.30 -18.17
N SER A 63 1.10 9.84 -18.98
CA SER A 63 1.09 8.49 -19.61
C SER A 63 1.40 7.33 -18.64
N LEU A 64 1.95 7.65 -17.47
CA LEU A 64 2.26 6.71 -16.38
C LEU A 64 1.17 6.70 -15.30
N LEU A 65 0.20 7.62 -15.35
CA LEU A 65 -0.99 7.56 -14.49
C LEU A 65 -1.76 6.25 -14.72
N SER A 66 -2.44 5.80 -13.67
CA SER A 66 -2.97 4.46 -13.61
C SER A 66 -4.49 4.45 -13.83
N GLY A 67 -4.92 4.13 -15.05
CA GLY A 67 -6.32 3.81 -15.34
C GLY A 67 -7.32 4.96 -15.16
N ASN A 68 -8.61 4.61 -15.27
CA ASN A 68 -9.72 5.53 -15.05
C ASN A 68 -10.98 4.75 -14.62
N PRO A 69 -11.31 4.66 -13.31
CA PRO A 69 -10.55 5.15 -12.16
C PRO A 69 -9.62 4.10 -11.53
N GLY A 70 -9.88 2.80 -11.74
CA GLY A 70 -9.18 1.72 -11.03
C GLY A 70 -7.67 1.70 -11.28
N TYR A 71 -6.92 1.25 -10.29
CA TYR A 71 -5.50 0.94 -10.50
C TYR A 71 -5.31 -0.18 -11.54
N LEU A 72 -4.27 -0.05 -12.36
CA LEU A 72 -3.88 -1.04 -13.35
C LEU A 72 -2.60 -1.71 -12.87
N ILE A 73 -2.56 -3.04 -12.96
CA ILE A 73 -1.36 -3.83 -12.68
C ILE A 73 -0.21 -3.30 -13.55
N SER A 74 0.99 -3.23 -12.98
CA SER A 74 2.21 -2.67 -13.59
C SER A 74 2.22 -1.16 -13.81
N LYS A 75 1.24 -0.38 -13.31
CA LYS A 75 1.30 1.08 -13.30
C LYS A 75 1.75 1.63 -11.95
N PRO A 76 2.54 2.73 -11.89
CA PRO A 76 2.96 3.35 -10.64
C PRO A 76 1.80 3.74 -9.70
N ILE A 77 2.02 3.59 -8.40
CA ILE A 77 1.11 4.09 -7.36
C ILE A 77 1.18 5.62 -7.27
N LEU A 78 0.02 6.27 -7.25
CA LEU A 78 -0.12 7.72 -7.19
C LEU A 78 0.19 8.24 -5.79
N MET A 79 1.01 9.28 -5.67
CA MET A 79 1.41 9.88 -4.40
C MET A 79 1.25 11.39 -4.42
N GLY A 80 1.11 12.00 -3.24
CA GLY A 80 1.09 13.45 -3.05
C GLY A 80 1.39 13.87 -1.62
N ASN A 81 1.46 15.18 -1.40
CA ASN A 81 1.80 15.77 -0.10
C ASN A 81 0.59 16.50 0.49
N ILE A 82 0.35 16.35 1.79
CA ILE A 82 -0.61 17.21 2.51
C ILE A 82 0.12 18.50 2.89
N ILE A 83 -0.41 19.64 2.45
CA ILE A 83 -0.01 20.96 2.91
C ILE A 83 -1.15 21.65 3.66
N PHE A 84 -0.79 22.49 4.61
CA PHE A 84 -1.71 23.36 5.35
C PHE A 84 -1.60 24.77 4.77
N VAL A 85 -2.70 25.28 4.22
CA VAL A 85 -2.77 26.61 3.64
C VAL A 85 -3.52 27.53 4.58
N ASN A 86 -2.86 28.60 5.02
CA ASN A 86 -3.47 29.64 5.84
C ASN A 86 -4.12 30.68 4.92
N LYS A 87 -5.42 30.87 5.03
CA LYS A 87 -6.15 31.92 4.30
C LYS A 87 -6.77 32.92 5.28
N THR A 88 -6.27 34.14 5.21
CA THR A 88 -6.85 35.34 5.82
C THR A 88 -8.07 35.78 5.01
N ASN A 89 -9.27 35.59 5.56
CA ASN A 89 -10.50 36.14 5.01
C ASN A 89 -11.16 37.02 6.08
N LYS A 90 -11.19 38.34 5.86
CA LYS A 90 -11.94 39.34 6.67
C LYS A 90 -11.93 39.04 8.18
N ASN A 91 -10.74 39.10 8.79
CA ASN A 91 -10.45 38.90 10.22
C ASN A 91 -10.52 37.45 10.75
N VAL A 92 -10.69 36.43 9.90
CA VAL A 92 -10.56 35.02 10.29
C VAL A 92 -9.38 34.38 9.57
N ASN A 93 -8.46 33.80 10.35
CA ASN A 93 -7.38 32.94 9.86
C ASN A 93 -7.90 31.51 9.78
N VAL A 94 -8.33 31.08 8.59
CA VAL A 94 -8.74 29.69 8.37
C VAL A 94 -7.54 28.91 7.83
N THR A 95 -7.18 27.82 8.52
CA THR A 95 -6.20 26.86 8.02
C THR A 95 -6.95 25.69 7.39
N TYR A 96 -6.59 25.30 6.17
CA TYR A 96 -7.21 24.16 5.50
C TYR A 96 -6.17 23.27 4.83
N GLN A 97 -6.48 21.98 4.74
CA GLN A 97 -5.63 21.00 4.07
C GLN A 97 -5.85 21.04 2.56
N LYS A 98 -4.76 20.87 1.81
CA LYS A 98 -4.77 20.70 0.35
C LYS A 98 -3.75 19.63 -0.03
N ILE A 99 -4.04 18.85 -1.08
CA ILE A 99 -3.01 18.01 -1.70
C ILE A 99 -2.18 18.86 -2.65
N GLN A 100 -0.86 18.83 -2.47
CA GLN A 100 0.11 19.41 -3.39
C GLN A 100 0.89 18.29 -4.08
N ARG A 101 1.03 18.43 -5.40
CA ARG A 101 1.87 17.58 -6.24
C ARG A 101 2.66 18.48 -7.18
N ASN A 102 3.95 18.17 -7.35
CA ASN A 102 4.83 18.90 -8.25
C ASN A 102 5.05 18.05 -9.51
N SER A 103 4.54 18.49 -10.65
CA SER A 103 4.67 17.76 -11.93
C SER A 103 6.12 17.57 -12.41
N LEU A 104 7.08 18.30 -11.82
CA LEU A 104 8.51 18.20 -12.12
C LEU A 104 9.25 17.19 -11.22
N ASP A 105 8.71 16.86 -10.04
CA ASP A 105 9.31 15.92 -9.09
C ASP A 105 8.55 14.60 -9.08
N ILE A 106 9.18 13.54 -9.58
CA ILE A 106 8.56 12.20 -9.64
C ILE A 106 8.18 11.67 -8.25
N SER A 107 8.88 12.09 -7.19
CA SER A 107 8.56 11.70 -5.82
C SER A 107 7.29 12.37 -5.30
N ASP A 108 6.86 13.49 -5.88
CA ASP A 108 5.58 14.14 -5.55
C ASP A 108 4.43 13.68 -6.45
N ILE A 109 4.71 12.79 -7.40
CA ILE A 109 3.74 12.25 -8.37
C ILE A 109 3.44 10.78 -8.06
N PHE A 110 4.48 10.00 -7.74
CA PHE A 110 4.43 8.57 -7.55
C PHE A 110 5.15 8.11 -6.28
N LEU A 111 4.73 6.96 -5.76
CA LEU A 111 5.45 6.27 -4.69
C LEU A 111 6.71 5.63 -5.28
N ILE A 112 7.89 6.13 -4.90
CA ILE A 112 9.19 5.69 -5.40
C ILE A 112 10.12 5.20 -4.28
N ILE A 113 11.09 4.37 -4.64
CA ILE A 113 12.24 3.98 -3.80
C ILE A 113 13.56 4.11 -4.59
N PRO A 114 14.74 4.06 -3.94
CA PRO A 114 16.03 4.03 -4.63
C PRO A 114 16.18 2.86 -5.60
N ILE A 115 16.97 3.08 -6.64
CA ILE A 115 17.47 2.01 -7.52
C ILE A 115 18.88 1.60 -7.09
N SER A 116 19.12 0.29 -7.04
CA SER A 116 20.46 -0.29 -6.95
C SER A 116 21.21 -0.03 -8.27
N LYS A 117 22.33 0.70 -8.21
CA LYS A 117 23.28 0.83 -9.32
C LYS A 117 24.64 0.32 -8.85
N LYS A 118 25.06 -0.84 -9.36
CA LYS A 118 26.28 -1.54 -8.88
C LYS A 118 26.23 -1.81 -7.36
N GLY A 119 25.04 -2.12 -6.83
CA GLY A 119 24.80 -2.31 -5.39
C GLY A 119 24.68 -1.02 -4.56
N LEU A 120 24.92 0.17 -5.13
CA LEU A 120 24.80 1.45 -4.43
C LEU A 120 23.42 2.08 -4.61
N CYS A 121 22.91 2.73 -3.56
CA CYS A 121 21.64 3.45 -3.58
C CYS A 121 21.73 4.72 -4.42
N SER A 122 20.91 4.81 -5.47
CA SER A 122 20.69 6.05 -6.22
C SER A 122 19.21 6.43 -6.14
N LEU A 123 18.93 7.65 -5.70
CA LEU A 123 17.58 8.24 -5.70
C LEU A 123 17.63 9.64 -6.32
N THR A 124 17.21 9.74 -7.59
CA THR A 124 17.02 10.99 -8.33
C THR A 124 15.80 10.86 -9.25
N ASN A 125 15.33 11.95 -9.86
CA ASN A 125 14.21 11.92 -10.81
C ASN A 125 14.47 11.00 -12.02
N ARG A 126 15.74 10.69 -12.34
CA ARG A 126 16.17 9.78 -13.41
C ARG A 126 16.70 8.43 -12.91
N SER A 127 16.80 8.23 -11.61
CA SER A 127 17.27 7.00 -10.99
C SER A 127 16.49 6.71 -9.72
N ASN A 128 15.37 6.02 -9.91
CA ASN A 128 14.45 5.58 -8.87
C ASN A 128 13.74 4.32 -9.40
N ILE A 129 13.02 3.64 -8.52
CA ILE A 129 12.06 2.61 -8.88
C ILE A 129 10.68 3.12 -8.46
N PRO A 130 9.77 3.45 -9.39
CA PRO A 130 8.37 3.64 -9.04
C PRO A 130 7.77 2.30 -8.63
N ILE A 131 7.00 2.29 -7.55
CA ILE A 131 6.32 1.10 -7.06
C ILE A 131 5.13 0.80 -7.98
N GLU A 132 5.29 -0.23 -8.80
CA GLU A 132 4.31 -0.74 -9.76
C GLU A 132 3.19 -1.51 -9.01
N PHE A 133 1.93 -1.12 -9.22
CA PHE A 133 0.76 -1.73 -8.55
C PHE A 133 0.64 -3.23 -8.84
N GLY A 134 0.37 -4.01 -7.80
CA GLY A 134 0.14 -5.46 -7.88
C GLY A 134 1.40 -6.34 -7.80
N TYR A 135 2.58 -5.77 -7.50
CA TYR A 135 3.84 -6.53 -7.42
C TYR A 135 4.53 -6.43 -6.06
N ASN A 136 4.62 -7.56 -5.36
CA ASN A 136 5.47 -7.69 -4.19
C ASN A 136 6.93 -7.59 -4.61
N MET A 137 7.68 -6.70 -3.95
CA MET A 137 9.08 -6.44 -4.29
C MET A 137 9.91 -6.20 -3.03
N ILE A 138 11.13 -6.73 -3.04
CA ILE A 138 12.14 -6.43 -2.02
C ILE A 138 13.30 -5.74 -2.75
N ALA A 139 13.62 -4.53 -2.31
CA ALA A 139 14.81 -3.81 -2.74
C ALA A 139 15.85 -3.80 -1.61
N LYS A 140 17.12 -3.81 -1.99
CA LYS A 140 18.27 -3.67 -1.09
C LYS A 140 19.31 -2.85 -1.83
N CYS A 141 19.87 -1.84 -1.18
CA CYS A 141 21.00 -1.10 -1.73
C CYS A 141 21.89 -0.57 -0.60
N LYS A 142 23.15 -0.29 -0.94
CA LYS A 142 24.14 0.26 -0.01
C LYS A 142 24.19 1.77 -0.17
N ILE A 143 23.91 2.52 0.90
CA ILE A 143 24.29 3.92 0.98
C ILE A 143 25.79 3.95 1.24
N GLN A 144 26.54 4.68 0.44
CA GLN A 144 27.95 4.96 0.65
C GLN A 144 28.19 6.46 0.46
N LYS A 145 28.54 7.16 1.53
CA LYS A 145 28.82 8.60 1.53
C LYS A 145 30.00 8.92 2.45
N ILE A 146 30.75 9.96 2.10
CA ILE A 146 31.65 10.64 3.04
C ILE A 146 30.86 11.84 3.56
N LEU A 147 30.73 11.96 4.88
CA LEU A 147 30.03 13.05 5.53
C LEU A 147 31.06 13.87 6.31
N GLU A 148 31.09 15.17 6.05
CA GLU A 148 32.03 16.12 6.65
C GLU A 148 31.26 17.02 7.62
N PHE A 149 31.85 17.27 8.80
CA PHE A 149 31.21 18.02 9.88
C PHE A 149 32.09 19.18 10.30
N GLU A 150 31.66 20.41 10.01
CA GLU A 150 32.44 21.63 10.28
C GLU A 150 32.45 22.03 11.77
N ASN A 151 31.47 21.56 12.55
CA ASN A 151 31.31 21.91 13.96
C ASN A 151 31.92 20.85 14.90
N GLU A 152 32.99 21.20 15.61
CA GLU A 152 33.64 20.33 16.62
C GLU A 152 32.74 20.02 17.84
N ASN A 153 31.68 20.80 18.07
CA ASN A 153 30.78 20.69 19.23
C ASN A 153 29.61 19.69 19.05
N LEU A 154 29.56 18.92 17.96
CA LEU A 154 28.48 17.96 17.73
C LEU A 154 28.58 16.75 18.66
N THR A 155 27.49 16.43 19.38
CA THR A 155 27.48 15.23 20.22
C THR A 155 27.43 13.97 19.36
N ALA A 156 27.90 12.84 19.89
CA ALA A 156 27.78 11.53 19.23
C ALA A 156 26.32 11.21 18.85
N THR A 157 25.35 11.62 19.67
CA THR A 157 23.92 11.41 19.39
C THR A 157 23.45 12.27 18.22
N ASP A 158 23.89 13.52 18.11
CA ASP A 158 23.54 14.39 16.98
C ASP A 158 24.14 13.88 15.67
N LEU A 159 25.38 13.37 15.71
CA LEU A 159 25.98 12.69 14.57
C LEU A 159 25.13 11.47 14.14
N CYS A 160 24.76 10.59 15.07
CA CYS A 160 23.92 9.43 14.75
C CYS A 160 22.54 9.81 14.20
N ARG A 161 21.91 10.88 14.72
CA ARG A 161 20.66 11.43 14.17
C ARG A 161 20.85 11.97 12.75
N ASN A 162 21.97 12.64 12.47
CA ASN A 162 22.32 13.06 11.11
C ASN A 162 22.53 11.86 10.18
N LEU A 163 23.19 10.79 10.63
CA LEU A 163 23.32 9.54 9.87
C LEU A 163 21.95 8.88 9.60
N GLN A 164 21.02 8.93 10.57
CA GLN A 164 19.66 8.40 10.41
C GLN A 164 18.82 9.25 9.44
N ASN A 165 19.00 10.58 9.43
CA ASN A 165 18.41 11.46 8.41
C ASN A 165 18.93 11.14 7.00
N VAL A 166 20.22 10.82 6.85
CA VAL A 166 20.79 10.36 5.57
C VAL A 166 20.17 9.04 5.09
N ILE A 167 19.65 8.19 5.99
CA ILE A 167 18.83 7.02 5.61
C ILE A 167 17.43 7.46 5.16
N PHE A 168 16.78 8.35 5.91
CA PHE A 168 15.45 8.86 5.58
C PHE A 168 15.39 9.57 4.21
N ASP A 169 16.48 10.21 3.77
CA ASP A 169 16.62 10.80 2.43
C ASP A 169 16.37 9.80 1.28
N TYR A 170 16.59 8.50 1.51
CA TYR A 170 16.37 7.43 0.55
C TYR A 170 14.97 6.80 0.66
N TRP A 171 14.14 7.20 1.63
CA TRP A 171 12.79 6.66 1.80
C TRP A 171 11.72 7.63 1.29
N PRO A 172 10.53 7.13 0.90
CA PRO A 172 9.41 7.95 0.41
C PRO A 172 8.70 8.75 1.53
N LEU A 173 9.47 9.58 2.23
CA LEU A 173 9.08 10.49 3.30
C LEU A 173 9.11 11.95 2.81
N LEU A 174 8.34 12.84 3.45
CA LEU A 174 8.37 14.27 3.12
C LEU A 174 9.60 14.93 3.77
N LYS A 175 10.58 15.31 2.96
CA LYS A 175 11.87 15.89 3.42
C LYS A 175 11.74 17.15 4.27
N SER A 176 10.67 17.92 4.12
CA SER A 176 10.47 19.20 4.83
C SER A 176 9.84 19.07 6.22
N ASN A 177 9.33 17.90 6.62
CA ASN A 177 8.77 17.72 7.96
C ASN A 177 8.90 16.26 8.45
N LEU A 178 9.82 16.04 9.40
CA LEU A 178 10.07 14.75 10.03
C LEU A 178 9.15 14.46 11.24
N SER A 179 8.33 15.42 11.64
CA SER A 179 7.41 15.29 12.78
C SER A 179 6.24 14.34 12.49
N SER A 180 5.81 14.29 11.23
CA SER A 180 4.67 13.50 10.77
C SER A 180 4.84 13.12 9.30
N ILE A 181 4.32 11.96 8.92
CA ILE A 181 4.35 11.48 7.53
C ILE A 181 3.24 12.21 6.75
N ASN A 182 3.53 13.44 6.30
CA ASN A 182 2.58 14.30 5.56
C ASN A 182 2.43 13.90 4.09
N ARG A 183 2.37 12.59 3.85
CA ARG A 183 2.29 11.96 2.54
C ARG A 183 0.96 11.24 2.42
N VAL A 184 0.42 11.22 1.21
CA VAL A 184 -0.82 10.51 0.86
C VAL A 184 -0.64 9.70 -0.41
N VAL A 185 -1.46 8.66 -0.54
CA VAL A 185 -1.59 7.83 -1.74
C VAL A 185 -2.98 8.04 -2.34
N GLY A 186 -3.07 8.08 -3.67
CA GLY A 186 -4.37 8.18 -4.34
C GLY A 186 -5.15 6.88 -4.15
N ASN A 187 -6.42 6.96 -3.73
CA ASN A 187 -7.32 5.82 -3.57
C ASN A 187 -7.59 5.13 -4.92
N PHE A 188 -7.63 5.93 -5.98
CA PHE A 188 -7.75 5.54 -7.37
C PHE A 188 -6.55 6.10 -8.15
N GLY A 189 -6.18 5.47 -9.26
CA GLY A 189 -5.00 5.86 -10.03
C GLY A 189 -5.14 7.16 -10.83
N ASN A 190 -6.33 7.77 -10.78
CA ASN A 190 -6.68 9.10 -11.29
C ASN A 190 -7.20 10.07 -10.19
N ALA A 191 -6.86 9.85 -8.91
CA ALA A 191 -7.33 10.67 -7.79
C ALA A 191 -7.12 12.18 -7.99
N ASN A 192 -8.13 13.00 -7.65
CA ASN A 192 -8.10 14.44 -7.88
C ASN A 192 -7.46 15.19 -6.71
N GLU A 193 -6.43 15.99 -6.97
CA GLU A 193 -5.74 16.84 -5.99
C GLU A 193 -6.67 17.84 -5.28
N SER A 194 -7.79 18.20 -5.89
CA SER A 194 -8.80 19.10 -5.32
C SER A 194 -9.76 18.41 -4.35
N VAL A 195 -9.75 17.07 -4.28
CA VAL A 195 -10.72 16.27 -3.53
C VAL A 195 -9.97 15.43 -2.49
N LEU A 196 -9.92 15.91 -1.24
CA LEU A 196 -9.18 15.24 -0.16
C LEU A 196 -9.60 13.78 0.05
N THR A 197 -10.88 13.44 -0.17
CA THR A 197 -11.41 12.07 -0.02
C THR A 197 -10.95 11.09 -1.11
N ASP A 198 -10.33 11.57 -2.19
CA ASP A 198 -9.72 10.71 -3.22
C ASP A 198 -8.33 10.20 -2.77
N TRP A 199 -7.85 10.59 -1.60
CA TRP A 199 -6.54 10.25 -1.06
C TRP A 199 -6.66 9.55 0.30
N THR A 200 -5.71 8.65 0.59
CA THR A 200 -5.56 7.98 1.90
C THR A 200 -4.22 8.34 2.51
N THR A 201 -4.19 8.54 3.83
CA THR A 201 -2.99 8.88 4.59
C THR A 201 -2.13 7.64 4.84
N ILE A 202 -0.82 7.85 4.92
CA ILE A 202 0.10 6.77 5.28
C ILE A 202 0.10 6.62 6.80
N LEU A 203 -0.35 5.46 7.28
CA LEU A 203 -0.31 5.11 8.70
C LEU A 203 1.10 4.60 9.06
N SER A 204 1.55 4.85 10.28
CA SER A 204 2.81 4.27 10.76
C SER A 204 2.77 4.07 12.27
N ASN A 205 3.49 3.05 12.73
CA ASN A 205 3.69 2.78 14.16
C ASN A 205 4.68 3.76 14.82
N LYS A 206 5.57 4.39 14.06
CA LYS A 206 6.56 5.37 14.54
C LYS A 206 6.70 6.54 13.57
N THR A 207 6.83 7.76 14.08
CA THR A 207 7.21 8.91 13.26
C THR A 207 8.74 8.99 13.09
N PRO A 208 9.26 9.65 12.03
CA PRO A 208 10.70 9.88 11.89
C PRO A 208 11.31 10.58 13.11
N ASN A 209 10.63 11.58 13.69
CA ASN A 209 11.05 12.22 14.94
C ASN A 209 11.11 11.25 16.14
N GLN A 210 10.18 10.30 16.29
CA GLN A 210 10.26 9.29 17.35
C GLN A 210 11.52 8.41 17.18
N ILE A 211 11.80 7.99 15.95
CA ILE A 211 13.03 7.23 15.63
C ILE A 211 14.29 8.04 15.96
N LEU A 212 14.34 9.33 15.60
CA LEU A 212 15.49 10.19 15.92
C LEU A 212 15.66 10.40 17.43
N ASN A 213 14.56 10.50 18.18
CA ASN A 213 14.60 10.64 19.63
C ASN A 213 15.15 9.36 20.30
N GLU A 214 14.77 8.18 19.81
CA GLU A 214 15.30 6.89 20.26
C GLU A 214 16.72 6.58 19.73
N THR A 215 17.20 7.29 18.70
CA THR A 215 18.55 7.12 18.14
C THR A 215 19.57 7.78 19.07
N VAL A 216 20.51 7.00 19.59
CA VAL A 216 21.51 7.45 20.58
C VAL A 216 22.91 7.06 20.12
N GLY A 217 23.85 7.99 20.24
CA GLY A 217 25.24 7.81 19.85
C GLY A 217 26.21 7.93 21.00
N ASN A 218 27.21 7.05 21.04
CA ASN A 218 28.34 7.11 21.98
C ASN A 218 29.67 7.12 21.20
N PHE A 219 30.63 7.95 21.62
CA PHE A 219 32.01 7.83 21.16
C PHE A 219 32.77 6.77 21.96
N THR A 220 33.71 6.09 21.30
CA THR A 220 34.72 5.22 21.91
C THR A 220 36.11 5.49 21.34
N ASP A 221 37.14 5.02 22.03
CA ASP A 221 38.54 5.02 21.58
C ASP A 221 39.05 6.42 21.17
N ASN A 222 39.22 7.34 22.12
CA ASN A 222 39.67 8.72 21.91
C ASN A 222 38.89 9.47 20.80
N ASN A 223 37.57 9.28 20.76
CA ASN A 223 36.64 9.83 19.75
C ASN A 223 36.92 9.40 18.29
N THR A 224 37.71 8.34 18.08
CA THR A 224 37.98 7.80 16.72
C THR A 224 36.89 6.86 16.20
N THR A 225 35.97 6.42 17.07
CA THR A 225 34.86 5.54 16.70
C THR A 225 33.52 6.03 17.26
N LEU A 226 32.47 5.96 16.44
CA LEU A 226 31.11 6.31 16.79
C LEU A 226 30.25 5.04 16.76
N TRP A 227 29.58 4.76 17.86
CA TRP A 227 28.54 3.74 17.95
C TRP A 227 27.17 4.39 17.94
N CYS A 228 26.37 4.07 16.93
CA CYS A 228 24.98 4.48 16.85
C CYS A 228 24.07 3.31 17.21
N ASN A 229 23.32 3.46 18.30
CA ASN A 229 22.30 2.52 18.75
C ASN A 229 20.94 2.88 18.15
N ASN A 230 20.09 1.87 17.98
CA ASN A 230 18.73 1.98 17.43
C ASN A 230 18.62 2.58 16.00
N MET A 231 19.65 2.41 15.17
CA MET A 231 19.63 2.83 13.77
C MET A 231 18.66 1.96 12.95
N ILE A 232 17.67 2.57 12.30
CA ILE A 232 16.68 1.87 11.47
C ILE A 232 17.20 1.80 10.03
N THR A 233 17.24 0.57 9.47
CA THR A 233 17.76 0.28 8.11
C THR A 233 16.77 -0.50 7.25
N ASN A 234 15.55 -0.74 7.73
CA ASN A 234 14.51 -1.45 6.99
C ASN A 234 13.20 -0.66 7.03
N LEU A 235 12.59 -0.46 5.87
CA LEU A 235 11.26 0.10 5.72
C LEU A 235 10.36 -0.91 5.02
N LYS A 236 9.29 -1.34 5.69
CA LYS A 236 8.24 -2.17 5.09
C LYS A 236 7.03 -1.30 4.76
N ILE A 237 6.51 -1.45 3.54
CA ILE A 237 5.38 -0.72 2.97
C ILE A 237 4.30 -1.74 2.63
N ASP A 238 3.26 -1.79 3.45
CA ASP A 238 2.11 -2.68 3.25
C ASP A 238 0.96 -1.90 2.61
N ILE A 239 0.44 -2.39 1.49
CA ILE A 239 -0.53 -1.70 0.62
C ILE A 239 -1.79 -2.56 0.51
N PHE A 240 -2.89 -2.07 1.08
CA PHE A 240 -4.17 -2.78 1.14
C PHE A 240 -5.08 -2.27 0.03
N HIS A 241 -5.47 -3.14 -0.89
CA HIS A 241 -6.33 -2.82 -2.03
C HIS A 241 -7.51 -3.79 -2.12
N ALA A 242 -8.59 -3.36 -2.77
CA ALA A 242 -9.75 -4.20 -3.04
C ALA A 242 -10.41 -3.81 -4.36
N ARG A 243 -11.10 -4.77 -4.98
CA ARG A 243 -11.95 -4.53 -6.15
C ARG A 243 -13.31 -4.03 -5.70
N VAL A 244 -13.69 -2.84 -6.17
CA VAL A 244 -14.97 -2.20 -5.84
C VAL A 244 -15.76 -1.86 -7.10
N ASP A 245 -17.08 -1.88 -7.01
CA ASP A 245 -17.92 -1.22 -8.00
C ASP A 245 -17.94 0.28 -7.69
N PHE A 246 -17.64 1.12 -8.67
CA PHE A 246 -17.56 2.58 -8.53
C PHE A 246 -18.34 3.27 -9.64
N LYS A 247 -19.39 4.02 -9.26
CA LYS A 247 -20.38 4.57 -10.19
C LYS A 247 -20.94 3.45 -11.08
N ASN A 248 -20.77 3.55 -12.39
CA ASN A 248 -21.25 2.56 -13.37
C ASN A 248 -20.17 1.51 -13.75
N LEU A 249 -18.96 1.63 -13.20
CA LEU A 249 -17.83 0.75 -13.52
C LEU A 249 -17.70 -0.31 -12.44
N ARG A 250 -17.67 -1.58 -12.86
CA ARG A 250 -17.52 -2.72 -11.93
C ARG A 250 -16.06 -3.07 -11.70
N ASN A 251 -15.78 -3.74 -10.59
CA ASN A 251 -14.52 -4.44 -10.33
C ASN A 251 -13.24 -3.58 -10.51
N GLN A 252 -13.28 -2.34 -10.03
CA GLN A 252 -12.17 -1.38 -10.10
C GLN A 252 -11.23 -1.55 -8.91
N GLU A 253 -9.93 -1.70 -9.15
CA GLU A 253 -8.92 -1.77 -8.08
C GLU A 253 -8.80 -0.41 -7.36
N LYS A 254 -9.02 -0.41 -6.04
CA LYS A 254 -8.92 0.76 -5.18
C LYS A 254 -7.96 0.48 -4.03
N ILE A 255 -7.03 1.40 -3.76
CA ILE A 255 -6.23 1.38 -2.53
C ILE A 255 -7.09 1.93 -1.40
N PHE A 256 -7.16 1.19 -0.29
CA PHE A 256 -7.90 1.57 0.92
C PHE A 256 -6.98 2.12 2.00
N GLY A 257 -5.78 1.56 2.13
CA GLY A 257 -4.82 1.97 3.15
C GLY A 257 -3.40 1.57 2.77
N ILE A 258 -2.45 2.28 3.36
CA ILE A 258 -1.02 2.01 3.22
C ILE A 258 -0.37 2.26 4.57
N THR A 259 0.54 1.36 4.97
CA THR A 259 1.27 1.48 6.25
C THR A 259 2.77 1.44 6.04
N TYR A 260 3.49 2.34 6.72
CA TYR A 260 4.95 2.30 6.85
C TYR A 260 5.32 1.66 8.19
N ASN A 261 5.97 0.50 8.11
CA ASN A 261 6.43 -0.28 9.24
C ASN A 261 7.96 -0.25 9.27
N PHE A 262 8.51 0.56 10.18
CA PHE A 262 9.94 0.67 10.41
C PHE A 262 10.45 -0.57 11.14
N GLY A 263 11.53 -1.18 10.61
CA GLY A 263 12.11 -2.38 11.22
C GLY A 263 12.84 -2.11 12.53
N ASN A 264 13.31 -3.19 13.18
CA ASN A 264 14.01 -3.08 14.46
C ASN A 264 15.34 -2.32 14.31
N GLY A 265 15.64 -1.46 15.30
CA GLY A 265 16.87 -0.69 15.35
C GLY A 265 18.10 -1.57 15.58
N LYS A 266 19.19 -1.20 14.91
CA LYS A 266 20.48 -1.91 14.94
C LYS A 266 21.54 -1.05 15.61
N LYS A 267 22.55 -1.71 16.19
CA LYS A 267 23.79 -1.06 16.62
C LYS A 267 24.78 -1.06 15.47
N LEU A 268 25.19 0.13 15.02
CA LEU A 268 26.14 0.33 13.92
C LEU A 268 27.42 1.00 14.44
N LYS A 269 28.57 0.61 13.89
CA LYS A 269 29.89 1.20 14.18
C LYS A 269 30.36 1.99 12.97
N PHE A 270 30.79 3.22 13.20
CA PHE A 270 31.42 4.08 12.21
C PHE A 270 32.79 4.53 12.68
N HIS A 271 33.73 4.72 11.74
CA HIS A 271 35.06 5.26 12.03
C HIS A 271 35.11 6.74 11.66
N LEU A 272 35.65 7.55 12.56
CA LEU A 272 35.88 8.98 12.32
C LEU A 272 37.35 9.18 11.93
N ASN A 273 37.55 9.91 10.83
CA ASN A 273 38.84 10.44 10.45
C ASN A 273 38.78 11.97 10.52
N LYS A 274 39.25 12.52 11.65
CA LYS A 274 39.11 13.93 12.03
C LYS A 274 37.64 14.38 12.00
N HIS A 275 37.22 15.12 10.99
CA HIS A 275 35.87 15.64 10.79
C HIS A 275 35.08 14.86 9.73
N LYS A 276 35.58 13.73 9.25
CA LYS A 276 34.95 12.93 8.19
C LYS A 276 34.48 11.58 8.73
N ILE A 277 33.25 11.21 8.42
CA ILE A 277 32.70 9.87 8.67
C ILE A 277 32.49 9.16 7.33
N TYR A 278 33.06 7.97 7.22
CA TYR A 278 32.75 7.03 6.13
C TYR A 278 31.45 6.31 6.49
N PHE A 279 30.35 6.77 5.90
CA PHE A 279 29.02 6.20 6.13
C PHE A 279 28.73 5.13 5.08
N GLU A 280 28.75 3.87 5.50
CA GLU A 280 28.39 2.72 4.68
C GLU A 280 27.33 1.87 5.38
N VAL A 281 26.11 1.84 4.82
CA VAL A 281 24.96 1.11 5.40
C VAL A 281 24.13 0.45 4.30
N LEU A 282 23.80 -0.83 4.47
CA LEU A 282 22.82 -1.53 3.64
C LEU A 282 21.40 -1.20 4.15
N ILE A 283 20.59 -0.58 3.30
CA ILE A 283 19.15 -0.38 3.53
C ILE A 283 18.35 -1.45 2.79
N LYS A 284 17.13 -1.70 3.29
CA LYS A 284 16.16 -2.63 2.72
C LYS A 284 14.79 -1.95 2.66
N GLU A 285 14.10 -2.14 1.54
CA GLU A 285 12.71 -1.77 1.37
C GLU A 285 11.90 -3.02 1.02
N GLU A 286 10.80 -3.26 1.73
CA GLU A 286 9.88 -4.38 1.50
C GLU A 286 8.51 -3.84 1.10
N ILE A 287 8.02 -4.14 -0.10
CA ILE A 287 6.71 -3.70 -0.57
C ILE A 287 5.81 -4.93 -0.68
N MET A 288 4.67 -4.91 -0.01
CA MET A 288 3.70 -5.99 0.02
C MET A 288 2.31 -5.47 -0.33
N PHE A 289 1.64 -6.14 -1.27
CA PHE A 289 0.24 -5.92 -1.62
C PHE A 289 -0.64 -6.95 -0.94
N PHE A 290 -1.76 -6.49 -0.39
CA PHE A 290 -2.79 -7.33 0.23
C PHE A 290 -4.13 -7.04 -0.45
N ASP A 291 -4.64 -8.03 -1.17
CA ASP A 291 -6.00 -8.02 -1.70
C ASP A 291 -6.97 -8.31 -0.55
N ILE A 292 -7.75 -7.30 -0.16
CA ILE A 292 -8.79 -7.37 0.88
C ILE A 292 -10.19 -7.36 0.25
N THR A 293 -10.33 -7.76 -1.01
CA THR A 293 -11.63 -7.95 -1.67
C THR A 293 -12.42 -9.02 -0.93
N SER A 294 -13.42 -8.60 -0.15
CA SER A 294 -14.38 -9.52 0.44
C SER A 294 -15.16 -10.24 -0.65
N GLU A 295 -15.32 -11.56 -0.49
CA GLU A 295 -16.25 -12.32 -1.32
C GLU A 295 -17.66 -11.74 -1.19
N ARG A 296 -18.41 -11.72 -2.30
CA ARG A 296 -19.80 -11.26 -2.31
C ARG A 296 -20.70 -12.29 -1.64
N ILE A 297 -20.65 -12.37 -0.32
CA ILE A 297 -21.64 -13.12 0.47
C ILE A 297 -22.98 -12.43 0.26
N GLN A 298 -23.85 -13.03 -0.53
CA GLN A 298 -25.26 -12.64 -0.60
C GLN A 298 -25.90 -12.97 0.74
N LYS A 299 -25.84 -12.03 1.68
CA LYS A 299 -26.67 -12.11 2.88
C LYS A 299 -28.11 -11.88 2.45
N PHE A 300 -28.85 -12.98 2.27
CA PHE A 300 -30.30 -12.93 2.21
C PHE A 300 -30.80 -12.16 3.44
N ILE A 301 -31.62 -11.15 3.22
CA ILE A 301 -32.28 -10.44 4.31
C ILE A 301 -33.23 -11.44 4.94
N ASP A 302 -33.06 -11.72 6.23
CA ASP A 302 -33.97 -12.57 6.98
C ASP A 302 -35.41 -12.05 6.79
N PRO A 303 -36.38 -12.90 6.39
CA PRO A 303 -37.73 -12.42 6.07
C PRO A 303 -38.33 -11.70 7.29
N PRO A 304 -39.04 -10.58 7.10
CA PRO A 304 -39.51 -9.75 8.21
C PRO A 304 -40.40 -10.57 9.15
N SER A 305 -39.99 -10.68 10.41
CA SER A 305 -40.73 -11.41 11.43
C SER A 305 -41.99 -10.64 11.83
N PHE A 306 -43.13 -10.97 11.24
CA PHE A 306 -44.42 -10.43 11.64
C PHE A 306 -44.83 -10.98 13.01
N THR A 307 -44.66 -10.18 14.06
CA THR A 307 -45.21 -10.48 15.39
C THR A 307 -46.71 -10.16 15.39
N ILE A 308 -47.52 -11.09 14.88
CA ILE A 308 -48.99 -10.98 14.94
C ILE A 308 -49.42 -11.05 16.41
N ARG A 309 -49.71 -9.88 17.01
CA ARG A 309 -50.38 -9.77 18.30
C ARG A 309 -51.88 -9.63 18.04
N LEU A 310 -52.64 -10.64 18.44
CA LEU A 310 -54.10 -10.54 18.42
C LEU A 310 -54.56 -9.47 19.43
N PRO A 311 -55.59 -8.67 19.12
CA PRO A 311 -56.23 -7.79 20.10
C PRO A 311 -56.74 -8.58 21.32
N TYR A 312 -56.79 -7.93 22.49
CA TYR A 312 -57.28 -8.55 23.73
C TYR A 312 -58.69 -9.16 23.58
N ASP A 313 -59.53 -8.54 22.75
CA ASP A 313 -60.93 -8.93 22.54
C ASP A 313 -61.17 -9.82 21.30
N PHE A 314 -60.13 -10.41 20.70
CA PHE A 314 -60.25 -11.19 19.46
C PHE A 314 -61.29 -12.33 19.53
N PHE A 315 -61.57 -12.85 20.73
CA PHE A 315 -62.56 -13.91 20.96
C PHE A 315 -63.89 -13.42 21.56
N TYR A 316 -64.13 -12.10 21.65
CA TYR A 316 -65.39 -11.57 22.17
C TYR A 316 -66.42 -11.38 21.05
N PRO A 317 -67.69 -11.82 21.19
CA PRO A 317 -68.34 -12.46 22.33
C PRO A 317 -68.59 -13.97 22.09
N PHE A 318 -67.58 -14.77 21.71
CA PHE A 318 -67.78 -16.21 21.41
C PHE A 318 -68.04 -17.10 22.65
N VAL A 319 -68.12 -16.51 23.85
CA VAL A 319 -68.75 -17.14 25.02
C VAL A 319 -70.25 -17.29 24.78
N LYS A 320 -70.69 -18.50 24.38
CA LYS A 320 -72.10 -18.86 24.31
C LYS A 320 -72.77 -18.72 25.68
N VAL A 321 -73.61 -17.71 25.85
CA VAL A 321 -74.51 -17.61 27.00
C VAL A 321 -75.61 -18.67 26.83
N GLY A 322 -75.61 -19.69 27.69
CA GLY A 322 -76.68 -20.69 27.73
C GLY A 322 -78.01 -20.06 28.15
N ASN A 323 -79.12 -20.54 27.59
CA ASN A 323 -80.45 -19.92 27.67
C ASN A 323 -81.14 -19.96 29.07
N LYS A 324 -80.36 -20.09 30.15
CA LYS A 324 -80.77 -20.00 31.57
C LYS A 324 -79.77 -19.24 32.46
N GLY A 325 -78.84 -18.47 31.89
CA GLY A 325 -77.97 -17.55 32.65
C GLY A 325 -76.87 -18.21 33.51
N THR A 326 -76.65 -19.53 33.36
CA THR A 326 -75.56 -20.25 34.02
C THR A 326 -74.36 -20.42 33.08
N TRP A 327 -73.17 -20.04 33.54
CA TRP A 327 -71.92 -20.26 32.81
C TRP A 327 -71.62 -21.75 32.65
N LEU A 328 -71.50 -22.21 31.40
CA LEU A 328 -70.98 -23.54 31.07
C LEU A 328 -69.57 -23.39 30.51
N SER A 329 -68.56 -23.55 31.37
CA SER A 329 -67.18 -23.74 30.95
C SER A 329 -66.98 -25.18 30.46
N THR A 330 -67.21 -25.43 29.18
CA THR A 330 -66.70 -26.65 28.53
C THR A 330 -65.19 -26.51 28.30
N PRO A 331 -64.33 -27.29 28.97
CA PRO A 331 -62.90 -27.26 28.70
C PRO A 331 -62.62 -27.96 27.37
N GLY A 332 -61.85 -27.32 26.49
CA GLY A 332 -61.42 -27.92 25.21
C GLY A 332 -62.10 -27.37 23.96
N ALA A 333 -61.89 -26.08 23.67
CA ALA A 333 -61.96 -25.56 22.31
C ALA A 333 -60.52 -25.27 21.84
N VAL A 334 -59.88 -26.25 21.20
CA VAL A 334 -58.58 -26.04 20.54
C VAL A 334 -58.84 -25.38 19.19
N VAL A 335 -58.40 -24.13 19.03
CA VAL A 335 -58.42 -23.42 17.74
C VAL A 335 -57.07 -23.66 17.08
N GLU A 336 -57.03 -24.61 16.15
CA GLU A 336 -55.80 -24.97 15.42
C GLU A 336 -55.57 -24.01 14.24
N ALA A 337 -54.80 -22.95 14.48
CA ALA A 337 -54.41 -21.99 13.45
C ALA A 337 -53.20 -22.52 12.65
N GLY A 338 -53.45 -23.46 11.73
CA GLY A 338 -52.41 -24.03 10.87
C GLY A 338 -51.89 -23.04 9.83
N MET A 339 -50.65 -22.56 9.99
CA MET A 339 -49.94 -21.78 8.96
C MET A 339 -48.84 -22.64 8.32
N SER A 340 -49.16 -23.20 7.15
CA SER A 340 -48.28 -24.12 6.41
C SER A 340 -47.07 -23.41 5.80
N THR A 341 -45.86 -23.70 6.29
CA THR A 341 -44.59 -23.30 5.68
C THR A 341 -43.91 -24.51 5.01
N ASN A 342 -44.05 -24.63 3.69
CA ASN A 342 -43.33 -25.64 2.90
C ASN A 342 -41.85 -25.27 2.78
N ASN A 343 -41.01 -25.82 3.66
CA ASN A 343 -39.56 -25.80 3.52
C ASN A 343 -39.10 -26.88 2.52
N HIS A 344 -38.62 -26.47 1.36
CA HIS A 344 -37.91 -27.37 0.44
C HIS A 344 -36.40 -27.16 0.59
N TYR A 345 -35.74 -28.08 1.28
CA TYR A 345 -34.28 -28.20 1.30
C TYR A 345 -33.79 -28.79 -0.03
N ASP A 346 -32.80 -28.18 -0.67
CA ASP A 346 -31.85 -28.92 -1.49
C ASP A 346 -30.43 -28.73 -0.91
N ARG A 347 -29.71 -29.85 -0.78
CA ARG A 347 -28.35 -29.92 -0.24
C ARG A 347 -27.43 -30.44 -1.34
N ARG A 348 -26.49 -29.61 -1.77
CA ARG A 348 -25.23 -29.95 -2.46
C ARG A 348 -24.35 -28.70 -2.39
N GLY A 349 -23.05 -28.75 -2.11
CA GLY A 349 -22.13 -29.85 -1.79
C GLY A 349 -20.73 -29.22 -1.76
N LEU A 350 -19.88 -29.56 -0.79
CA LEU A 350 -18.55 -28.94 -0.69
C LEU A 350 -17.63 -29.36 -1.83
N GLU A 351 -16.81 -28.42 -2.32
CA GLU A 351 -15.45 -28.70 -2.76
C GLU A 351 -14.56 -27.45 -2.62
N SER A 352 -13.40 -27.64 -2.01
CA SER A 352 -12.22 -26.74 -2.06
C SER A 352 -11.16 -27.49 -2.88
N PRO A 353 -10.23 -26.86 -3.64
CA PRO A 353 -9.13 -26.05 -3.07
C PRO A 353 -8.71 -24.88 -4.02
N GLU A 354 -7.51 -24.25 -4.03
CA GLU A 354 -6.28 -24.33 -3.22
C GLU A 354 -5.55 -22.95 -3.16
N ASN A 355 -4.36 -22.93 -2.58
CA ASN A 355 -3.28 -21.93 -2.65
C ASN A 355 -3.21 -21.02 -3.89
N ASN A 356 -3.06 -19.71 -3.65
CA ASN A 356 -2.36 -18.81 -4.57
C ASN A 356 -1.03 -18.35 -3.98
N GLY A 357 0.07 -18.75 -4.63
CA GLY A 357 1.43 -18.44 -4.19
C GLY A 357 1.84 -17.00 -4.49
N ASN A 358 2.34 -16.29 -3.48
CA ASN A 358 2.90 -14.95 -3.65
C ASN A 358 4.19 -14.99 -4.48
N ASN A 359 4.14 -14.46 -5.71
CA ASN A 359 5.34 -14.19 -6.50
C ASN A 359 6.14 -13.04 -5.87
N VAL A 360 7.31 -13.35 -5.32
CA VAL A 360 8.27 -12.36 -4.81
C VAL A 360 9.29 -12.05 -5.90
N THR A 361 9.37 -10.78 -6.29
CA THR A 361 10.38 -10.30 -7.23
C THR A 361 11.57 -9.69 -6.48
N GLU A 362 12.74 -10.35 -6.54
CA GLU A 362 14.01 -9.72 -6.15
C GLU A 362 14.56 -8.92 -7.34
N ARG A 363 14.87 -7.63 -7.13
CA ARG A 363 15.67 -6.80 -8.05
C ARG A 363 17.03 -6.55 -7.39
N ILE A 364 18.12 -6.90 -8.10
CA ILE A 364 19.52 -6.76 -7.67
C ILE A 364 20.12 -5.52 -8.35
#